data_AF-A0A061N214-F1
#
_entry.id   AF-A0A061N214-F1
#
_cell.length_a   1.000
_cell.length_b   1.000
_cell.length_c   1.000
_cell.angle_alpha   90.00
_cell.angle_beta   90.00
_cell.angle_gamma   90.00
#
_symmetry.space_group_name_H-M   'P 1'
#
loop_
_entity.id
_entity.type
_entity.pdbx_description
1 polymer ?
#
loop_
_entity_poly.entity_id
_entity_poly.type
_entity_poly.pdbx_seq_one_letter_code
_entity_poly.pdbx_strand_id
1 'polypeptide(L)'
;MRIVDGILAIPAILLALGITAALGVNLWNAMIAIGIVFTPQFARLARSQTLQIRSEAYVYAAKVSGAGAFWTMGRHIIPNISPPIIVQSSFNMSFAILVEASLSFLGLGAQSPQISWGGMIQQAYSLMYMNHGSS
;
A
#
# COMPACT_ATOMS: atom_id res chain seq x y z
N MET A 1 12.72 3.61 -14.60
CA MET A 1 12.67 4.12 -13.21
C MET A 1 13.44 3.10 -12.39
N ARG A 2 14.78 3.17 -12.35
CA ARG A 2 15.60 1.98 -12.02
C ARG A 2 15.33 1.35 -10.64
N ILE A 3 15.09 2.18 -9.62
CA ILE A 3 14.75 1.70 -8.26
C ILE A 3 13.37 1.01 -8.24
N VAL A 4 12.37 1.61 -8.91
CA VAL A 4 11.03 1.03 -9.08
C VAL A 4 11.10 -0.30 -9.80
N ASP A 5 11.88 -0.36 -10.88
CA ASP A 5 12.02 -1.57 -11.70
C ASP A 5 12.72 -2.70 -10.89
N GLY A 6 13.65 -2.35 -10.00
CA GLY A 6 14.26 -3.30 -9.05
C GLY A 6 13.29 -3.82 -7.99
N ILE A 7 12.45 -2.95 -7.42
CA ILE A 7 11.43 -3.36 -6.43
C ILE A 7 10.39 -4.31 -7.05
N LEU A 8 9.98 -4.05 -8.29
CA LEU A 8 8.97 -4.87 -8.99
C LEU A 8 9.51 -6.21 -9.51
N ALA A 9 10.83 -6.43 -9.51
CA ALA A 9 11.44 -7.68 -9.95
C ALA A 9 11.24 -8.82 -8.94
N ILE A 10 11.00 -8.49 -7.67
CA ILE A 10 10.75 -9.46 -6.59
C ILE A 10 9.24 -9.56 -6.37
N PRO A 11 8.67 -10.78 -6.24
CA PRO A 11 7.27 -10.93 -5.89
C PRO A 11 6.92 -10.16 -4.61
N ALA A 12 5.87 -9.34 -4.67
CA ALA A 12 5.51 -8.37 -3.62
C ALA A 12 5.40 -9.00 -2.22
N ILE A 13 4.84 -10.20 -2.13
CA ILE A 13 4.70 -10.91 -0.85
C ILE A 13 6.06 -11.36 -0.30
N LEU A 14 6.96 -11.88 -1.14
CA LEU A 14 8.30 -12.30 -0.72
C LEU A 14 9.12 -11.10 -0.24
N LEU A 15 9.00 -9.97 -0.94
CA LEU A 15 9.68 -8.74 -0.55
C LEU A 15 9.15 -8.22 0.79
N ALA A 16 7.82 -8.23 1.00
CA ALA A 16 7.21 -7.82 2.25
C ALA A 16 7.65 -8.72 3.42
N LEU A 17 7.68 -10.05 3.22
CA LEU A 17 8.19 -11.01 4.20
C LEU A 17 9.66 -10.75 4.54
N GLY A 18 10.51 -10.57 3.52
CA GLY A 18 11.94 -10.33 3.70
C GLY A 18 12.23 -9.03 4.45
N ILE A 19 11.54 -7.94 4.11
CA ILE A 19 11.69 -6.65 4.82
C ILE A 19 11.20 -6.78 6.26
N THR A 20 10.05 -7.43 6.49
CA THR A 20 9.50 -7.63 7.85
C THR A 20 10.44 -8.47 8.71
N ALA A 21 10.99 -9.55 8.16
CA ALA A 21 11.97 -10.40 8.85
C ALA A 21 13.25 -9.63 9.18
N ALA A 22 13.73 -8.76 8.29
CA ALA A 22 14.93 -7.95 8.50
C ALA A 22 14.72 -6.84 9.54
N LEU A 23 13.55 -6.18 9.55
CA LEU A 23 13.21 -5.11 10.50
C LEU A 23 12.80 -5.63 11.88
N GLY A 24 12.46 -6.91 11.98
CA GLY A 24 11.93 -7.56 13.18
C GLY A 24 10.42 -7.72 13.11
N VAL A 25 9.93 -8.80 13.73
CA VAL A 25 8.53 -9.22 13.69
C VAL A 25 7.67 -8.31 14.56
N ASN A 26 6.99 -7.34 13.95
CA ASN A 26 5.89 -6.60 14.55
C ASN A 26 4.94 -6.04 13.46
N LEU A 27 3.74 -5.61 13.87
CA LEU A 27 2.72 -5.09 12.95
C LEU A 27 3.18 -3.83 12.21
N TRP A 28 3.87 -2.91 12.89
CA TRP A 28 4.32 -1.65 12.30
C TRP A 28 5.34 -1.85 11.18
N ASN A 29 6.31 -2.74 11.38
CA ASN A 29 7.33 -3.12 10.43
C ASN A 29 6.71 -3.81 9.21
N ALA A 30 5.70 -4.67 9.43
CA ALA A 30 4.92 -5.26 8.35
C ALA A 30 4.19 -4.19 7.53
N MET A 31 3.54 -3.21 8.18
CA MET A 31 2.86 -2.11 7.48
C MET A 31 3.84 -1.23 6.69
N ILE A 32 5.02 -0.93 7.26
CA ILE A 32 6.09 -0.20 6.57
C ILE A 32 6.58 -0.98 5.35
N ALA A 33 6.85 -2.28 5.51
CA ALA A 33 7.27 -3.16 4.42
C ALA A 33 6.25 -3.16 3.27
N ILE A 34 4.98 -3.32 3.59
CA ILE A 34 3.87 -3.27 2.62
C ILE A 34 3.82 -1.91 1.91
N GLY A 35 3.94 -0.81 2.65
CA GLY A 35 3.97 0.55 2.08
C GLY A 35 5.12 0.75 1.09
N ILE A 36 6.32 0.29 1.41
CA ILE A 36 7.49 0.35 0.53
C ILE A 36 7.24 -0.46 -0.75
N VAL A 37 6.71 -1.67 -0.62
CA VAL A 37 6.42 -2.58 -1.75
C VAL A 37 5.43 -1.95 -2.72
N PHE A 38 4.44 -1.20 -2.23
CA PHE A 38 3.41 -0.57 -3.06
C PHE A 38 3.71 0.82 -3.58
N THR A 39 4.68 1.51 -2.98
CA THR A 39 5.10 2.85 -3.39
C THR A 39 5.37 2.96 -4.90
N PRO A 40 6.04 2.01 -5.59
CA PRO A 40 6.30 2.10 -7.01
C PRO A 40 5.04 2.14 -7.89
N GLN A 41 4.02 1.36 -7.54
CA GLN A 41 2.75 1.32 -8.26
C GLN A 41 2.02 2.66 -8.14
N PHE A 42 1.93 3.19 -6.92
CA PHE A 42 1.38 4.52 -6.65
C PHE A 42 2.12 5.62 -7.39
N ALA A 43 3.45 5.64 -7.32
CA ALA A 43 4.27 6.66 -7.96
C ALA A 43 4.13 6.62 -9.49
N ARG A 44 4.05 5.42 -10.08
CA ARG A 44 3.85 5.24 -11.52
C ARG A 44 2.48 5.77 -11.95
N LEU A 45 1.42 5.41 -11.23
CA LEU A 45 0.06 5.87 -11.50
C LEU A 45 -0.07 7.39 -11.33
N ALA A 46 0.41 7.94 -10.22
CA ALA A 46 0.38 9.38 -9.97
C ALA A 46 1.13 10.16 -11.06
N ARG A 47 2.29 9.65 -11.48
CA ARG A 47 3.06 10.25 -12.57
C ARG A 47 2.30 10.19 -13.90
N SER A 48 1.73 9.06 -14.27
CA SER A 48 1.01 8.93 -15.55
C SER A 48 -0.19 9.87 -15.60
N GLN A 49 -0.97 9.93 -14.52
CA GLN A 49 -2.12 10.81 -14.39
C GLN A 49 -1.70 12.29 -14.40
N THR A 50 -0.62 12.64 -13.68
CA THR A 50 -0.08 14.00 -13.68
C THR A 50 0.40 14.42 -15.08
N LEU A 51 1.04 13.52 -15.84
CA LEU A 51 1.49 13.80 -17.19
C LEU A 51 0.33 14.07 -18.17
N GLN A 52 -0.83 13.44 -17.95
CA GLN A 52 -2.03 13.71 -18.73
C GLN A 52 -2.66 15.05 -18.33
N ILE A 53 -2.88 15.27 -17.04
CA ILE A 53 -3.52 16.49 -16.54
C ILE A 53 -2.67 17.75 -16.83
N ARG A 54 -1.34 17.65 -16.76
CA ARG A 54 -0.47 18.82 -17.00
C ARG A 54 -0.52 19.37 -18.44
N SER A 55 -1.01 18.58 -19.40
CA SER A 55 -1.19 19.00 -20.79
C SER A 55 -2.55 19.64 -21.06
N GLU A 56 -3.43 19.70 -20.06
CA GLU A 56 -4.74 20.32 -20.19
C GLU A 56 -4.67 21.84 -20.31
N ALA A 57 -5.58 22.42 -21.12
CA ALA A 57 -5.58 23.84 -21.44
C ALA A 57 -5.73 24.73 -20.20
N TYR A 58 -6.53 24.32 -19.20
CA TYR A 58 -6.71 25.09 -17.97
C TYR A 58 -5.45 25.12 -17.10
N VAL A 59 -4.63 24.06 -17.12
CA VAL A 59 -3.35 24.03 -16.41
C VAL A 59 -2.33 24.92 -17.12
N TYR A 60 -2.34 24.94 -18.45
CA TYR A 60 -1.51 25.84 -19.23
C TYR A 60 -1.88 27.31 -18.97
N ALA A 61 -3.18 27.64 -19.00
CA ALA A 61 -3.68 28.97 -18.70
C ALA A 61 -3.27 29.43 -17.29
N ALA A 62 -3.42 28.58 -16.27
CA ALA A 62 -2.97 28.89 -14.91
C ALA A 62 -1.49 29.27 -14.83
N LYS A 63 -0.62 28.53 -15.53
CA LYS A 63 0.82 28.82 -15.58
C LYS A 63 1.14 30.15 -16.27
N VAL A 64 0.48 30.43 -17.40
CA VAL A 64 0.68 31.70 -18.14
C VAL A 64 0.18 32.89 -17.31
N SER A 65 -0.85 32.70 -16.50
CA SER A 65 -1.35 33.69 -15.54
C SER A 65 -0.45 33.87 -14.29
N GLY A 66 0.73 33.24 -14.25
CA GLY A 66 1.69 33.40 -13.15
C GLY A 66 1.44 32.52 -11.93
N ALA A 67 0.58 31.50 -12.02
CA ALA A 67 0.34 30.60 -10.89
C ALA A 67 1.59 29.77 -10.55
N GLY A 68 1.95 29.75 -9.27
CA GLY A 68 3.07 28.96 -8.76
C GLY A 68 2.86 27.45 -8.91
N ALA A 69 3.96 26.69 -8.89
CA ALA A 69 3.93 25.23 -9.02
C ALA A 69 3.12 24.55 -7.90
N PHE A 70 3.29 24.99 -6.65
CA PHE A 70 2.54 24.45 -5.51
C PHE A 70 1.04 24.74 -5.60
N TRP A 71 0.68 25.96 -6.00
CA TRP A 71 -0.72 26.33 -6.21
C TRP A 71 -1.36 25.50 -7.32
N THR A 72 -0.66 25.37 -8.46
CA THR A 72 -1.13 24.55 -9.59
C THR A 72 -1.28 23.09 -9.18
N MET A 73 -0.34 22.57 -8.38
CA MET A 73 -0.37 21.21 -7.88
C MET A 73 -1.57 20.96 -6.96
N GLY A 74 -1.79 21.81 -5.96
CA GLY A 74 -2.89 21.66 -5.01
C GLY A 74 -4.26 21.96 -5.61
N ARG A 75 -4.37 22.93 -6.53
CA ARG A 75 -5.66 23.37 -7.09
C ARG A 75 -6.10 22.57 -8.32
N HIS A 76 -5.14 22.14 -9.14
CA HIS A 76 -5.43 21.52 -10.44
C HIS A 76 -4.92 20.08 -10.55
N ILE A 77 -3.71 19.75 -10.10
CA ILE A 77 -3.17 18.40 -10.31
C ILE A 77 -3.78 17.40 -9.32
N ILE A 78 -3.59 17.61 -8.01
CA ILE A 78 -3.98 16.68 -6.95
C ILE A 78 -5.48 16.33 -7.01
N PRO A 79 -6.40 17.30 -7.11
CA PRO A 79 -7.84 17.00 -7.15
C PRO A 79 -8.22 16.14 -8.36
N ASN A 80 -7.60 16.38 -9.52
CA ASN A 80 -7.94 15.66 -10.76
C ASN A 80 -7.33 14.26 -10.82
N ILE A 81 -6.17 14.03 -10.22
CA ILE A 81 -5.56 12.69 -10.18
C ILE A 81 -6.04 11.86 -8.98
N SER A 82 -6.74 12.46 -8.01
CA SER A 82 -7.17 11.76 -6.79
C SER A 82 -8.11 10.58 -7.04
N PRO A 83 -9.07 10.61 -8.00
CA PRO A 83 -9.99 9.48 -8.19
C PRO A 83 -9.29 8.15 -8.54
N PRO A 84 -8.41 8.06 -9.56
CA PRO A 84 -7.71 6.80 -9.84
C PRO A 84 -6.77 6.39 -8.70
N ILE A 85 -6.22 7.35 -7.95
CA ILE A 85 -5.36 7.07 -6.80
C ILE A 85 -6.15 6.44 -5.65
N ILE A 86 -7.35 6.95 -5.36
CA ILE A 86 -8.26 6.39 -4.34
C ILE A 86 -8.67 4.97 -4.73
N VAL A 87 -9.03 4.74 -5.99
CA VAL A 87 -9.38 3.40 -6.49
C VAL A 87 -8.21 2.43 -6.32
N GLN A 88 -6.99 2.83 -6.71
CA GLN A 88 -5.79 2.02 -6.51
C GLN A 88 -5.51 1.74 -5.02
N SER A 89 -5.80 2.71 -4.16
CA SER A 89 -5.63 2.56 -2.71
C SER A 89 -6.48 1.42 -2.16
N SER A 90 -7.72 1.27 -2.65
CA SER A 90 -8.62 0.18 -2.26
C SER A 90 -8.09 -1.20 -2.64
N PHE A 91 -7.52 -1.35 -3.84
CA PHE A 91 -6.87 -2.59 -4.25
C PHE A 91 -5.64 -2.89 -3.39
N ASN A 92 -4.83 -1.87 -3.10
CA ASN A 92 -3.64 -2.05 -2.27
C ASN A 92 -4.00 -2.40 -0.82
N MET A 93 -5.07 -1.82 -0.28
CA MET A 93 -5.60 -2.18 1.04
C MET A 93 -6.02 -3.65 1.09
N SER A 94 -6.72 -4.12 0.05
CA SER A 94 -7.15 -5.53 -0.03
C SER A 94 -5.96 -6.49 -0.02
N PHE A 95 -4.91 -6.17 -0.76
CA PHE A 95 -3.69 -6.98 -0.76
C PHE A 95 -2.89 -6.85 0.53
N ALA A 96 -2.84 -5.66 1.15
CA ALA A 96 -2.20 -5.45 2.44
C ALA A 96 -2.82 -6.35 3.53
N ILE A 97 -4.15 -6.47 3.55
CA ILE A 97 -4.87 -7.38 4.46
C ILE A 97 -4.46 -8.84 4.20
N LEU A 98 -4.37 -9.26 2.93
CA LEU A 98 -3.96 -10.63 2.59
C LEU A 98 -2.53 -10.93 3.04
N VAL A 99 -1.60 -9.99 2.84
CA VAL A 99 -0.21 -10.12 3.30
C VAL A 99 -0.13 -10.16 4.82
N GLU A 100 -0.86 -9.29 5.51
CA GLU A 100 -0.91 -9.27 6.98
C GLU A 100 -1.51 -10.56 7.54
N ALA A 101 -2.58 -11.08 6.95
CA ALA A 101 -3.15 -12.37 7.34
C ALA A 101 -2.15 -13.52 7.10
N SER A 102 -1.42 -13.51 5.99
CA SER A 102 -0.38 -14.50 5.69
C SER A 102 0.77 -14.44 6.71
N LEU A 103 1.22 -13.24 7.07
CA LEU A 103 2.22 -13.01 8.11
C LEU A 103 1.74 -13.53 9.47
N SER A 104 0.52 -13.18 9.89
CA SER A 104 -0.08 -13.62 11.13
C SER A 104 -0.21 -15.14 11.20
N PHE A 105 -0.65 -15.78 10.12
CA PHE A 105 -0.71 -17.24 10.02
C PHE A 105 0.66 -17.91 10.17
N LEU A 106 1.72 -17.30 9.63
CA LEU A 106 3.11 -17.76 9.77
C LEU A 106 3.75 -17.40 11.12
N GLY A 107 3.03 -16.75 12.04
CA GLY A 107 3.56 -16.29 13.33
C GLY A 107 4.47 -15.06 13.23
N LEU A 108 4.52 -14.42 12.05
CA LEU A 108 5.32 -13.23 11.74
C LEU A 108 4.48 -11.95 11.72
N GLY A 109 3.21 -12.02 12.10
CA GLY A 109 2.28 -10.90 12.15
C GLY A 109 2.30 -10.16 13.49
N ALA A 110 1.18 -9.50 13.81
CA ALA A 110 1.02 -8.79 15.07
C ALA A 110 1.20 -9.75 16.26
N GLN A 111 2.08 -9.36 17.18
CA GLN A 111 2.35 -10.12 18.41
C GLN A 111 1.46 -9.59 19.54
N SER A 112 1.02 -10.47 20.44
CA SER A 112 0.29 -10.07 21.66
C SER A 112 1.10 -8.99 22.41
N PRO A 113 0.50 -7.86 22.82
CA PRO A 113 -0.93 -7.54 22.94
C PRO A 113 -1.55 -6.80 21.74
N GLN A 114 -0.86 -6.68 20.60
CA GLN A 114 -1.39 -5.94 19.44
C GLN A 114 -2.51 -6.72 18.73
N ILE A 115 -3.62 -6.04 18.48
CA ILE A 115 -4.75 -6.59 17.74
C ILE A 115 -4.55 -6.28 16.25
N SER A 116 -4.63 -7.30 15.40
CA SER A 116 -4.68 -7.17 13.94
C SER A 116 -5.81 -8.01 13.36
N TRP A 117 -6.25 -7.67 12.15
CA TRP A 117 -7.34 -8.38 11.47
C TRP A 117 -6.94 -9.82 11.13
N GLY A 118 -5.71 -10.05 10.68
CA GLY A 118 -5.13 -11.37 10.46
C GLY A 118 -5.02 -12.19 11.75
N GLY A 119 -4.60 -11.58 12.86
CA GLY A 119 -4.56 -12.23 14.17
C GLY A 119 -5.95 -12.66 14.65
N MET A 120 -6.98 -11.84 14.43
CA MET A 120 -8.37 -12.20 14.75
C MET A 120 -8.87 -13.39 13.92
N ILE A 121 -8.54 -13.43 12.63
CA ILE A 121 -8.87 -14.57 11.74
C ILE A 121 -8.16 -15.84 12.21
N GLN A 122 -6.87 -15.76 12.52
CA GLN A 122 -6.08 -16.90 13.02
C GLN A 122 -6.67 -17.45 14.33
N GLN A 123 -7.02 -16.58 15.27
CA GLN A 123 -7.67 -16.97 16.52
C GLN A 123 -9.00 -17.68 16.27
N ALA A 124 -9.86 -17.13 15.40
CA ALA A 124 -11.13 -17.75 15.03
C ALA A 124 -10.94 -19.16 14.45
N TYR A 125 -9.94 -19.36 13.58
CA TYR A 125 -9.57 -20.68 13.08
C TYR A 125 -9.14 -21.63 14.20
N SER A 126 -8.25 -21.20 15.10
CA SER A 126 -7.77 -22.03 16.20
C SER A 126 -8.90 -22.50 17.14
N LEU A 127 -9.85 -21.62 17.45
CA LEU A 127 -11.03 -21.93 18.25
C LEU A 127 -11.94 -22.96 17.56
N MET A 128 -12.10 -22.86 16.24
CA MET A 128 -12.88 -23.83 15.47
C MET A 128 -12.27 -25.24 15.54
N TYR A 129 -10.94 -25.36 15.41
CA TYR A 129 -10.25 -26.65 15.52
C TYR A 129 -10.33 -27.24 16.93
N MET A 130 -10.18 -26.41 17.97
CA MET A 130 -10.29 -26.87 19.36
C MET A 130 -11.68 -27.42 19.69
N ASN A 131 -12.75 -26.84 19.14
CA ASN A 131 -14.13 -27.25 19.41
C ASN A 131 -14.53 -28.58 18.71
N HIS A 132 -13.78 -29.02 17.70
CA HIS A 132 -14.02 -30.30 17.00
C HIS A 132 -13.14 -31.46 17.49
N GLY A 133 -12.19 -31.20 18.39
CA GLY A 133 -11.29 -32.23 18.96
C GLY A 133 -11.75 -32.77 20.32
N SER A 134 -12.89 -32.30 20.85
CA SER A 134 -13.40 -32.61 22.20
C SER A 134 -14.65 -33.51 22.21
N SER A 135 -14.96 -34.19 21.11
CA SER A 135 -16.04 -35.18 20.97
C SER A 135 -15.51 -36.50 20.47
#